data_AF-A0A7W0TTN9-F1
#
_entry.id   AF-A0A7W0TTN9-F1
#
_cell.length_a   1.000
_cell.length_b   1.000
_cell.length_c   1.000
_cell.angle_alpha   90.00
_cell.angle_beta   90.00
_cell.angle_gamma   90.00
#
_symmetry.space_group_name_H-M   'P 1'
#
loop_
_entity.id
_entity.type
_entity.pdbx_description
1 polymer ?
#
loop_
_entity_poly.entity_id
_entity_poly.type
_entity_poly.pdbx_seq_one_letter_code
_entity_poly.pdbx_strand_id
1 'polypeptide(L)'
;VRLPPIQLYKVGDVYFVKDGNHRVSVAREKGQEFIDAEVIEGHIRVPFYPAMGADELLLQAEYAEFLRRTDLDTLRPDHDIRPTALGRYDEIWEHIEGHRHWLEAIRHHPVGVPDAVADWYEFIYRPIVTVARERGVTDRFPNRTEADIYLWVVRHRGELERRLGHDVGPAASAADYAEHVRPPSRWRAGLAGVRARLRFGRREVEPAGD
;
A
#
# COMPACT_ATOMS: atom_id res chain seq x y z
N VAL A 1 -13.41 36.61 27.46
CA VAL A 1 -12.17 35.83 27.71
C VAL A 1 -11.71 35.29 26.36
N ARG A 2 -10.50 35.60 25.90
CA ARG A 2 -9.92 34.90 24.74
C ARG A 2 -9.34 33.58 25.24
N LEU A 3 -9.83 32.49 24.70
CA LEU A 3 -9.24 31.18 24.96
C LEU A 3 -7.96 31.06 24.13
N PRO A 4 -6.95 30.29 24.60
CA PRO A 4 -5.79 29.99 23.76
C PRO A 4 -6.25 29.30 22.48
N PRO A 5 -5.46 29.36 21.40
CA PRO A 5 -5.74 28.60 20.17
C PRO A 5 -5.71 27.09 20.46
N ILE A 6 -6.46 26.31 19.67
CA ILE A 6 -6.33 24.85 19.68
C ILE A 6 -5.05 24.44 18.93
N GLN A 7 -4.55 23.23 19.15
CA GLN A 7 -3.43 22.71 18.36
C GLN A 7 -3.92 21.61 17.43
N LEU A 8 -3.56 21.71 16.15
CA LEU A 8 -3.93 20.77 15.10
C LEU A 8 -2.68 20.17 14.45
N TYR A 9 -2.74 18.90 14.09
CA TYR A 9 -1.92 18.33 13.03
C TYR A 9 -2.67 18.42 11.71
N LYS A 10 -2.03 18.91 10.65
CA LYS A 10 -2.54 18.83 9.28
C LYS A 10 -1.77 17.77 8.52
N VAL A 11 -2.46 16.79 7.97
CA VAL A 11 -1.87 15.67 7.22
C VAL A 11 -2.65 15.54 5.91
N GLY A 12 -2.02 15.93 4.79
CA GLY A 12 -2.73 16.17 3.54
C GLY A 12 -3.79 17.28 3.70
N ASP A 13 -5.04 16.97 3.38
CA ASP A 13 -6.18 17.91 3.50
C ASP A 13 -7.01 17.68 4.79
N VAL A 14 -6.48 16.92 5.76
CA VAL A 14 -7.20 16.54 6.98
C VAL A 14 -6.54 17.16 8.22
N TYR A 15 -7.36 17.58 9.18
CA TYR A 15 -6.93 18.14 10.45
C TYR A 15 -7.27 17.22 11.62
N PHE A 16 -6.28 16.91 12.46
CA PHE A 16 -6.41 16.13 13.68
C PHE A 16 -6.15 17.00 14.91
N VAL A 17 -7.04 16.96 15.90
CA VAL A 17 -6.89 17.77 17.11
C VAL A 17 -5.83 17.14 18.02
N LYS A 18 -4.70 17.84 18.18
CA LYS A 18 -3.64 17.49 19.13
C LYS A 18 -4.01 17.94 20.54
N ASP A 19 -4.48 19.18 20.66
CA ASP A 19 -4.94 19.76 21.93
C ASP A 19 -6.16 20.65 21.69
N GLY A 20 -7.11 20.63 22.62
CA GLY A 20 -8.33 21.44 22.54
C GLY A 20 -9.61 20.71 22.13
N ASN A 21 -9.66 19.38 22.21
CA ASN A 21 -10.86 18.58 21.88
C ASN A 21 -12.14 19.09 22.57
N HIS A 22 -12.05 19.45 23.86
CA HIS A 22 -13.20 20.01 24.58
C HIS A 22 -13.65 21.37 24.02
N ARG A 23 -12.71 22.24 23.64
CA ARG A 23 -13.01 23.55 23.02
C ARG A 23 -13.66 23.37 21.65
N VAL A 24 -13.17 22.42 20.85
CA VAL A 24 -13.78 22.04 19.56
C VAL A 24 -15.22 21.56 19.75
N SER A 25 -15.45 20.70 20.75
CA SER A 25 -16.80 20.20 21.07
C SER A 25 -17.75 21.34 21.46
N VAL A 26 -17.33 22.24 22.34
CA VAL A 26 -18.16 23.38 22.79
C VAL A 26 -18.40 24.39 21.65
N ALA A 27 -17.39 24.69 20.84
CA ALA A 27 -17.54 25.56 19.68
C ALA A 27 -18.57 25.00 18.69
N ARG A 28 -18.52 23.68 18.43
CA ARG A 28 -19.48 22.98 17.58
C ARG A 28 -20.91 23.04 18.14
N GLU A 29 -21.09 22.82 19.44
CA GLU A 29 -22.41 22.90 20.10
C GLU A 29 -23.01 24.31 20.00
N LYS A 30 -22.17 25.35 20.09
CA LYS A 30 -22.58 26.74 19.98
C LYS A 30 -22.77 27.23 18.53
N GLY A 31 -22.58 26.37 17.54
CA GLY A 31 -22.67 26.74 16.12
C GLY A 31 -21.58 27.73 15.68
N GLN A 32 -20.46 27.78 16.38
CA GLN A 32 -19.34 28.66 16.03
C GLN A 32 -18.65 28.14 14.77
N GLU A 33 -18.61 28.98 13.73
CA GLU A 33 -18.09 28.60 12.41
C GLU A 33 -16.56 28.52 12.35
N PHE A 34 -15.86 29.37 13.11
CA PHE A 34 -14.39 29.47 13.10
C PHE A 34 -13.80 29.35 14.50
N ILE A 35 -12.67 28.66 14.65
CA ILE A 35 -11.91 28.55 15.89
C ILE A 35 -10.43 28.82 15.63
N ASP A 36 -9.81 29.63 16.49
CA ASP A 36 -8.37 29.93 16.39
C ASP A 36 -7.55 28.67 16.63
N ALA A 37 -6.58 28.40 15.75
CA ALA A 37 -5.76 27.19 15.78
C ALA A 37 -4.30 27.46 15.42
N GLU A 38 -3.39 26.77 16.10
CA GLU A 38 -2.00 26.57 15.69
C GLU A 38 -1.91 25.24 14.93
N VAL A 39 -1.42 25.29 13.68
CA VAL A 39 -1.39 24.12 12.78
C VAL A 39 0.05 23.64 12.59
N ILE A 40 0.30 22.37 12.91
CA ILE A 40 1.55 21.66 12.63
C ILE A 40 1.33 20.83 11.36
N GLU A 41 1.99 21.20 10.26
CA GLU A 41 1.85 20.51 8.97
C GLU A 41 2.79 19.30 8.84
N GLY A 42 2.21 18.12 8.67
CA GLY A 42 2.92 16.89 8.32
C GLY A 42 2.84 16.63 6.82
N HIS A 43 4.01 16.54 6.17
CA HIS A 43 4.11 16.17 4.77
C HIS A 43 4.22 14.65 4.64
N ILE A 44 3.23 14.03 4.03
CA ILE A 44 3.21 12.60 3.75
C ILE A 44 3.08 12.39 2.23
N ARG A 45 3.72 11.34 1.72
CA ARG A 45 3.76 11.02 0.27
C ARG A 45 2.50 10.35 -0.24
N VAL A 46 1.49 10.19 0.61
CA VAL A 46 0.22 9.55 0.28
C VAL A 46 -0.92 10.52 0.56
N PRO A 47 -2.02 10.44 -0.18
CA PRO A 47 -3.14 11.35 -0.01
C PRO A 47 -4.02 10.94 1.16
N PHE A 48 -4.45 11.93 1.92
CA PHE A 48 -5.44 11.81 3.00
C PHE A 48 -6.60 12.75 2.69
N TYR A 49 -7.83 12.25 2.75
CA TYR A 49 -9.04 13.04 2.46
C TYR A 49 -10.02 13.01 3.64
N PRO A 50 -10.74 14.11 3.92
CA PRO A 50 -11.69 14.17 5.04
C PRO A 50 -12.84 13.15 4.98
N ALA A 51 -13.16 12.65 3.78
CA ALA A 51 -14.23 11.68 3.57
C ALA A 51 -13.83 10.22 3.87
N MET A 52 -12.55 9.96 4.18
CA MET A 52 -12.06 8.61 4.42
C MET A 52 -12.64 8.02 5.71
N GLY A 53 -13.05 6.75 5.65
CA GLY A 53 -13.39 5.97 6.83
C GLY A 53 -12.17 5.59 7.68
N ALA A 54 -12.38 5.09 8.89
CA ALA A 54 -11.29 4.69 9.78
C ALA A 54 -10.35 3.64 9.15
N ASP A 55 -10.91 2.62 8.49
CA ASP A 55 -10.12 1.56 7.83
C ASP A 55 -9.30 2.11 6.65
N GLU A 56 -9.85 3.07 5.90
CA GLU A 56 -9.15 3.71 4.78
C GLU A 56 -7.98 4.56 5.29
N LEU A 57 -8.17 5.29 6.40
CA LEU A 57 -7.10 6.06 7.04
C LEU A 57 -5.97 5.15 7.53
N LEU A 58 -6.30 3.99 8.10
CA LEU A 58 -5.30 3.01 8.53
C LEU A 58 -4.54 2.41 7.34
N LEU A 59 -5.23 2.08 6.25
CA LEU A 59 -4.58 1.61 5.01
C LEU A 59 -3.63 2.66 4.44
N GLN A 60 -4.01 3.95 4.44
CA GLN A 60 -3.12 5.02 4.01
C GLN A 60 -1.92 5.19 4.94
N ALA A 61 -2.10 5.03 6.25
CA ALA A 61 -1.00 5.07 7.21
C ALA A 61 0.01 3.94 6.97
N GLU A 62 -0.46 2.71 6.74
CA GLU A 62 0.40 1.57 6.38
C GLU A 62 1.13 1.83 5.06
N TYR A 63 0.44 2.37 4.05
CA TYR A 63 1.06 2.67 2.77
C TYR A 63 2.13 3.76 2.90
N ALA A 64 1.88 4.81 3.68
CA ALA A 64 2.86 5.85 3.96
C ALA A 64 4.13 5.29 4.61
N GLU A 65 3.96 4.42 5.61
CA GLU A 65 5.08 3.76 6.29
C GLU A 65 5.85 2.83 5.33
N PHE A 66 5.14 2.09 4.48
CA PHE A 66 5.75 1.25 3.46
C PHE A 66 6.61 2.06 2.48
N LEU A 67 6.10 3.18 1.96
CA LEU A 67 6.88 4.07 1.09
C LEU A 67 8.06 4.69 1.83
N ARG A 68 7.90 5.06 3.10
CA ARG A 68 8.99 5.59 3.93
C ARG A 68 10.13 4.58 4.11
N ARG A 69 9.80 3.27 4.22
CA ARG A 69 10.80 2.20 4.36
C ARG A 69 11.46 1.83 3.03
N THR A 70 10.71 1.89 1.93
CA THR A 70 11.11 1.29 0.66
C THR A 70 11.53 2.29 -0.42
N ASP A 71 11.11 3.55 -0.32
CA ASP A 71 11.19 4.56 -1.38
C ASP A 71 10.67 4.05 -2.75
N LEU A 72 9.75 3.08 -2.74
CA LEU A 72 9.31 2.40 -3.96
C LEU A 72 8.64 3.35 -4.97
N ASP A 73 7.97 4.39 -4.48
CA ASP A 73 7.37 5.45 -5.29
C ASP A 73 8.41 6.23 -6.10
N THR A 74 9.63 6.32 -5.60
CA THR A 74 10.76 6.96 -6.30
C THR A 74 11.50 5.95 -7.17
N LEU A 75 11.76 4.75 -6.64
CA LEU A 75 12.52 3.70 -7.34
C LEU A 75 11.75 3.12 -8.53
N ARG A 76 10.42 3.02 -8.43
CA ARG A 76 9.53 2.43 -9.44
C ARG A 76 8.25 3.26 -9.58
N PRO A 77 8.29 4.45 -10.20
CA PRO A 77 7.17 5.41 -10.21
C PRO A 77 5.85 4.89 -10.79
N ASP A 78 5.90 3.82 -11.59
CA ASP A 78 4.73 3.19 -12.23
C ASP A 78 4.16 2.01 -11.41
N HIS A 79 4.67 1.75 -10.20
CA HIS A 79 4.17 0.69 -9.33
C HIS A 79 2.73 0.97 -8.86
N ASP A 80 1.93 -0.09 -8.68
CA ASP A 80 0.57 0.00 -8.09
C ASP A 80 0.38 -1.07 -7.00
N ILE A 81 1.30 -1.09 -6.03
CA ILE A 81 1.25 -2.03 -4.91
C ILE A 81 0.29 -1.51 -3.84
N ARG A 82 -0.96 -1.98 -3.90
CA ARG A 82 -2.06 -1.57 -3.01
C ARG A 82 -2.86 -2.77 -2.50
N PRO A 83 -2.37 -3.53 -1.51
CA PRO A 83 -3.16 -4.58 -0.89
C PRO A 83 -4.49 -4.07 -0.35
N THR A 84 -5.50 -4.92 -0.31
CA THR A 84 -6.88 -4.52 0.11
C THR A 84 -7.15 -4.68 1.60
N ALA A 85 -6.19 -5.21 2.37
CA ALA A 85 -6.35 -5.47 3.80
C ALA A 85 -5.18 -4.90 4.60
N LEU A 86 -5.46 -4.54 5.85
CA LEU A 86 -4.46 -4.12 6.82
C LEU A 86 -3.43 -5.22 7.11
N GLY A 87 -2.23 -4.81 7.53
CA GLY A 87 -1.06 -5.63 7.84
C GLY A 87 -0.34 -6.19 6.62
N ARG A 88 -0.86 -5.99 5.40
CA ARG A 88 -0.29 -6.59 4.19
C ARG A 88 0.98 -5.89 3.71
N TYR A 89 1.13 -4.60 4.01
CA TYR A 89 2.38 -3.90 3.73
C TYR A 89 3.54 -4.40 4.58
N ASP A 90 3.30 -4.77 5.85
CA ASP A 90 4.31 -5.39 6.69
C ASP A 90 4.69 -6.79 6.17
N GLU A 91 3.73 -7.61 5.71
CA GLU A 91 4.01 -8.91 5.08
C GLU A 91 4.87 -8.72 3.80
N ILE A 92 4.59 -7.71 2.97
CA ILE A 92 5.43 -7.39 1.81
C ILE A 92 6.83 -6.95 2.24
N TRP A 93 6.94 -6.13 3.30
CA TRP A 93 8.22 -5.69 3.84
C TRP A 93 9.06 -6.86 4.34
N GLU A 94 8.46 -7.82 5.05
CA GLU A 94 9.13 -9.05 5.48
C GLU A 94 9.67 -9.86 4.28
N HIS A 95 8.92 -9.93 3.18
CA HIS A 95 9.40 -10.58 1.95
C HIS A 95 10.61 -9.85 1.34
N ILE A 96 10.62 -8.51 1.34
CA ILE A 96 11.75 -7.70 0.84
C ILE A 96 12.99 -7.93 1.71
N GLU A 97 12.83 -7.91 3.03
CA GLU A 97 13.94 -8.13 3.97
C GLU A 97 14.48 -9.56 3.88
N GLY A 98 13.61 -10.56 3.74
CA GLY A 98 14.01 -11.94 3.48
C GLY A 98 14.81 -12.07 2.18
N HIS A 99 14.37 -11.41 1.11
CA HIS A 99 15.08 -11.34 -0.16
C HIS A 99 16.43 -10.63 -0.03
N ARG A 100 16.50 -9.54 0.74
CA ARG A 100 17.75 -8.83 1.04
C ARG A 100 18.76 -9.74 1.71
N HIS A 101 18.37 -10.45 2.77
CA HIS A 101 19.27 -11.37 3.46
C HIS A 101 19.77 -12.50 2.54
N TRP A 102 18.90 -13.01 1.66
CA TRP A 102 19.30 -13.96 0.64
C TRP A 102 20.33 -13.36 -0.34
N LEU A 103 20.08 -12.14 -0.84
CA LEU A 103 21.02 -11.42 -1.72
C LEU A 103 22.38 -11.19 -1.05
N GLU A 104 22.39 -10.79 0.22
CA GLU A 104 23.62 -10.58 0.98
C GLU A 104 24.43 -11.87 1.11
N ALA A 105 23.75 -12.99 1.38
CA ALA A 105 24.37 -14.30 1.49
C ALA A 105 25.03 -14.74 0.17
N ILE A 106 24.37 -14.52 -0.97
CA ILE A 106 24.92 -14.93 -2.28
C ILE A 106 25.96 -13.96 -2.86
N ARG A 107 25.87 -12.67 -2.52
CA ARG A 107 26.83 -11.65 -2.98
C ARG A 107 28.05 -11.54 -2.06
N HIS A 108 28.00 -12.14 -0.87
CA HIS A 108 29.00 -12.02 0.19
C HIS A 108 29.30 -10.57 0.57
N HIS A 109 28.26 -9.71 0.53
CA HIS A 109 28.37 -8.29 0.88
C HIS A 109 27.01 -7.74 1.35
N PRO A 110 26.98 -6.73 2.24
CA PRO A 110 25.76 -6.05 2.62
C PRO A 110 25.03 -5.45 1.41
N VAL A 111 23.70 -5.48 1.43
CA VAL A 111 22.85 -4.94 0.35
C VAL A 111 22.00 -3.82 0.93
N GLY A 112 22.02 -2.66 0.28
CA GLY A 112 21.19 -1.53 0.68
C GLY A 112 19.70 -1.84 0.49
N VAL A 113 18.85 -1.24 1.33
CA VAL A 113 17.38 -1.36 1.19
C VAL A 113 16.90 -0.97 -0.22
N PRO A 114 17.35 0.14 -0.84
CA PRO A 114 16.93 0.48 -2.20
C PRO A 114 17.26 -0.59 -3.25
N ASP A 115 18.44 -1.20 -3.15
CA ASP A 115 18.86 -2.27 -4.06
C ASP A 115 18.01 -3.53 -3.85
N ALA A 116 17.74 -3.90 -2.60
CA ALA A 116 16.89 -5.04 -2.28
C ALA A 116 15.45 -4.84 -2.77
N VAL A 117 14.87 -3.65 -2.58
CA VAL A 117 13.54 -3.28 -3.07
C VAL A 117 13.49 -3.36 -4.60
N ALA A 118 14.48 -2.80 -5.28
CA ALA A 118 14.57 -2.78 -6.74
C ALA A 118 14.70 -4.19 -7.33
N ASP A 119 15.53 -5.04 -6.70
CA ASP A 119 15.79 -6.42 -7.11
C ASP A 119 14.56 -7.31 -6.83
N TRP A 120 13.96 -7.22 -5.63
CA TRP A 120 12.72 -7.90 -5.30
C TRP A 120 11.58 -7.53 -6.26
N TYR A 121 11.43 -6.25 -6.59
CA TYR A 121 10.38 -5.81 -7.51
C TYR A 121 10.56 -6.44 -8.90
N GLU A 122 11.79 -6.44 -9.41
CA GLU A 122 12.10 -6.93 -10.77
C GLU A 122 12.06 -8.46 -10.87
N PHE A 123 12.60 -9.17 -9.88
CA PHE A 123 12.80 -10.61 -9.99
C PHE A 123 11.78 -11.46 -9.21
N ILE A 124 11.01 -10.86 -8.29
CA ILE A 124 10.02 -11.59 -7.48
C ILE A 124 8.60 -11.09 -7.75
N TYR A 125 8.33 -9.81 -7.45
CA TYR A 125 6.97 -9.25 -7.57
C TYR A 125 6.47 -9.24 -9.02
N ARG A 126 7.22 -8.62 -9.92
CA ARG A 126 6.82 -8.44 -11.32
C ARG A 126 6.62 -9.78 -12.06
N PRO A 127 7.48 -10.80 -11.94
CA PRO A 127 7.25 -12.08 -12.61
C PRO A 127 6.00 -12.80 -12.10
N ILE A 128 5.74 -12.77 -10.78
CA ILE A 128 4.53 -13.36 -10.19
C ILE A 128 3.27 -12.69 -10.76
N VAL A 129 3.23 -11.37 -10.71
CA VAL A 129 2.06 -10.60 -11.16
C VAL A 129 1.86 -10.74 -12.67
N THR A 130 2.95 -10.76 -13.45
CA THR A 130 2.89 -10.94 -14.92
C THR A 130 2.25 -12.28 -15.27
N VAL A 131 2.73 -13.38 -14.69
CA VAL A 131 2.16 -14.71 -14.94
C VAL A 131 0.72 -14.80 -14.43
N ALA A 132 0.43 -14.25 -13.26
CA ALA A 132 -0.93 -14.23 -12.72
C ALA A 132 -1.90 -13.49 -13.64
N ARG A 133 -1.48 -12.37 -14.23
CA ARG A 133 -2.26 -11.60 -15.21
C ARG A 133 -2.45 -12.40 -16.51
N GLU A 134 -1.38 -12.93 -17.08
CA GLU A 134 -1.42 -13.71 -18.33
C GLU A 134 -2.30 -14.97 -18.22
N ARG A 135 -2.36 -15.58 -17.03
CA ARG A 135 -3.20 -16.75 -16.74
C ARG A 135 -4.60 -16.40 -16.25
N GLY A 136 -4.98 -15.12 -16.30
CA GLY A 136 -6.32 -14.63 -15.96
C GLY A 136 -6.68 -14.81 -14.49
N VAL A 137 -5.70 -14.87 -13.58
CA VAL A 137 -5.97 -14.94 -12.14
C VAL A 137 -6.61 -13.64 -11.67
N THR A 138 -6.11 -12.49 -12.12
CA THR A 138 -6.68 -11.16 -11.81
C THR A 138 -8.17 -11.08 -12.13
N ASP A 139 -8.59 -11.67 -13.25
CA ASP A 139 -9.99 -11.62 -13.71
C ASP A 139 -10.93 -12.49 -12.86
N ARG A 140 -10.40 -13.51 -12.18
CA ARG A 140 -11.16 -14.37 -11.26
C ARG A 140 -11.46 -13.67 -9.92
N PHE A 141 -10.75 -12.59 -9.60
CA PHE A 141 -10.82 -11.88 -8.32
C PHE A 141 -10.95 -10.36 -8.52
N PRO A 142 -12.09 -9.86 -9.05
CA PRO A 142 -12.22 -8.46 -9.47
C PRO A 142 -12.12 -7.43 -8.34
N ASN A 143 -12.29 -7.85 -7.08
CA ASN A 143 -12.21 -6.98 -5.89
C ASN A 143 -10.84 -7.08 -5.19
N ARG A 144 -9.83 -7.60 -5.88
CA ARG A 144 -8.49 -7.84 -5.34
C ARG A 144 -7.46 -7.22 -6.25
N THR A 145 -6.38 -6.73 -5.65
CA THR A 145 -5.29 -6.11 -6.39
C THR A 145 -4.23 -7.14 -6.76
N GLU A 146 -3.32 -6.74 -7.64
CA GLU A 146 -2.16 -7.55 -7.98
C GLU A 146 -1.28 -7.83 -6.76
N ALA A 147 -1.24 -6.90 -5.79
CA ALA A 147 -0.56 -7.09 -4.53
C ALA A 147 -1.19 -8.18 -3.65
N ASP A 148 -2.53 -8.27 -3.62
CA ASP A 148 -3.22 -9.37 -2.91
C ASP A 148 -2.89 -10.73 -3.55
N ILE A 149 -2.91 -10.79 -4.88
CA ILE A 149 -2.60 -12.00 -5.64
C ILE A 149 -1.14 -12.41 -5.43
N TYR A 150 -0.22 -11.44 -5.46
CA TYR A 150 1.20 -11.66 -5.14
C TYR A 150 1.35 -12.34 -3.77
N LEU A 151 0.70 -11.81 -2.73
CA LEU A 151 0.77 -12.38 -1.38
C LEU A 151 0.25 -13.83 -1.32
N TRP A 152 -0.82 -14.13 -2.07
CA TRP A 152 -1.33 -15.49 -2.14
C TRP A 152 -0.39 -16.44 -2.86
N VAL A 153 0.23 -15.98 -3.97
CA VAL A 153 1.20 -16.77 -4.72
C VAL A 153 2.46 -17.02 -3.89
N VAL A 154 2.95 -16.05 -3.10
CA VAL A 154 4.11 -16.26 -2.23
C VAL A 154 3.81 -17.26 -1.13
N ARG A 155 2.63 -17.20 -0.52
CA ARG A 155 2.20 -18.23 0.45
C ARG A 155 2.15 -19.62 -0.18
N HIS A 156 1.58 -19.70 -1.39
CA HIS A 156 1.51 -20.93 -2.17
C HIS A 156 2.90 -21.46 -2.54
N ARG A 157 3.85 -20.59 -2.91
CA ARG A 157 5.26 -20.95 -3.17
C ARG A 157 5.89 -21.65 -1.97
N GLY A 158 5.70 -21.10 -0.76
CA GLY A 158 6.21 -21.74 0.47
C GLY A 158 5.56 -23.10 0.75
N GLU A 159 4.28 -23.29 0.39
CA GLU A 159 3.62 -24.59 0.46
C GLU A 159 4.16 -25.59 -0.56
N LEU A 160 4.40 -25.13 -1.81
CA LEU A 160 5.01 -25.92 -2.88
C LEU A 160 6.42 -26.35 -2.51
N GLU A 161 7.24 -25.43 -2.01
CA GLU A 161 8.62 -25.72 -1.61
C GLU A 161 8.67 -26.80 -0.52
N ARG A 162 7.81 -26.70 0.51
CA ARG A 162 7.71 -27.74 1.55
C ARG A 162 7.30 -29.10 0.99
N ARG A 163 6.44 -29.13 -0.04
CA ARG A 163 5.94 -30.36 -0.65
C ARG A 163 6.94 -30.99 -1.63
N LEU A 164 7.64 -30.17 -2.41
CA LEU A 164 8.55 -30.60 -3.48
C LEU A 164 10.01 -30.70 -3.03
N GLY A 165 10.33 -30.17 -1.84
CA GLY A 165 11.69 -30.15 -1.27
C GLY A 165 12.63 -29.13 -1.92
N HIS A 166 12.13 -28.30 -2.83
CA HIS A 166 12.89 -27.23 -3.48
C HIS A 166 11.96 -26.12 -3.95
N ASP A 167 12.51 -24.91 -4.10
CA ASP A 167 11.80 -23.76 -4.59
C ASP A 167 11.69 -23.78 -6.13
N VAL A 168 10.47 -23.73 -6.65
CA VAL A 168 10.18 -23.69 -8.10
C VAL A 168 10.36 -22.30 -8.72
N GLY A 169 10.55 -21.29 -7.89
CA GLY A 169 10.77 -19.91 -8.29
C GLY A 169 9.47 -19.10 -8.49
N PRO A 170 9.58 -17.78 -8.72
CA PRO A 170 8.44 -16.86 -8.69
C PRO A 170 7.39 -17.14 -9.79
N ALA A 171 7.84 -17.22 -11.05
CA ALA A 171 6.97 -17.42 -12.20
C ALA A 171 6.28 -18.80 -12.19
N ALA A 172 7.01 -19.86 -11.87
CA ALA A 172 6.44 -21.21 -11.79
C ALA A 172 5.43 -21.34 -10.64
N SER A 173 5.68 -20.68 -9.51
CA SER A 173 4.73 -20.63 -8.39
C SER A 173 3.42 -19.95 -8.79
N ALA A 174 3.48 -18.86 -9.56
CA ALA A 174 2.29 -18.20 -10.07
C ALA A 174 1.54 -19.07 -11.10
N ALA A 175 2.26 -19.80 -11.94
CA ALA A 175 1.68 -20.74 -12.89
C ALA A 175 0.93 -21.89 -12.20
N ASP A 176 1.57 -22.53 -11.20
CA ASP A 176 0.96 -23.59 -10.42
C ASP A 176 -0.23 -23.08 -9.61
N TYR A 177 -0.10 -21.90 -8.97
CA TYR A 177 -1.21 -21.26 -8.27
C TYR A 177 -2.40 -21.02 -9.21
N ALA A 178 -2.17 -20.52 -10.42
CA ALA A 178 -3.22 -20.25 -11.40
C ALA A 178 -4.00 -21.52 -11.83
N GLU A 179 -3.36 -22.69 -11.79
CA GLU A 179 -3.98 -23.98 -12.11
C GLU A 179 -4.83 -24.53 -10.95
N HIS A 180 -4.42 -24.27 -9.71
CA HIS A 180 -5.09 -24.79 -8.52
C HIS A 180 -6.11 -23.83 -7.90
N VAL A 181 -5.98 -22.52 -8.16
CA VAL A 181 -6.86 -21.52 -7.57
C VAL A 181 -8.26 -21.58 -8.20
N ARG A 182 -9.25 -21.84 -7.34
CA ARG A 182 -10.67 -21.78 -7.71
C ARG A 182 -11.31 -20.54 -7.09
N PRO A 183 -11.99 -19.68 -7.89
CA PRO A 183 -12.78 -18.62 -7.30
C PRO A 183 -13.94 -19.24 -6.50
N PRO A 184 -14.23 -18.80 -5.26
CA PRO A 184 -15.46 -19.17 -4.56
C PRO A 184 -16.69 -18.94 -5.44
N SER A 185 -17.65 -19.87 -5.31
CA SER A 185 -18.84 -20.00 -6.16
C SER A 185 -19.70 -18.74 -6.28
N ARG A 186 -19.59 -17.82 -5.31
CA ARG A 186 -20.30 -16.53 -5.26
C ARG A 186 -19.87 -15.51 -6.32
N TRP A 187 -18.79 -15.76 -7.05
CA TRP A 187 -18.30 -14.83 -8.10
C TRP A 187 -18.61 -15.30 -9.53
N ARG A 188 -19.39 -16.39 -9.69
CA ARG A 188 -19.95 -16.79 -11.00
C ARG A 188 -21.12 -15.91 -11.46
N ALA A 189 -21.61 -15.00 -10.61
CA ALA A 189 -22.69 -14.07 -10.94
C ALA A 189 -22.34 -12.67 -10.43
N GLY A 190 -22.09 -11.73 -11.36
CA GLY A 190 -21.96 -10.31 -11.04
C GLY A 190 -20.76 -9.63 -11.68
N LEU A 191 -20.83 -9.38 -12.99
CA LEU A 191 -20.20 -8.20 -13.57
C LEU A 191 -20.87 -6.97 -12.95
N ALA A 192 -20.19 -6.24 -12.07
CA ALA A 192 -20.38 -4.79 -11.84
C ALA A 192 -19.58 -4.28 -10.63
N GLY A 193 -18.78 -3.22 -10.84
CA GLY A 193 -18.41 -2.19 -9.87
C GLY A 193 -17.66 -2.65 -8.60
N VAL A 194 -16.44 -2.25 -8.32
CA VAL A 194 -15.95 -0.86 -8.30
C VAL A 194 -14.47 -0.93 -8.62
N ARG A 195 -14.08 -0.50 -9.83
CA ARG A 195 -12.71 -0.02 -10.03
C ARG A 195 -12.63 1.30 -9.27
N ALA A 196 -12.19 1.27 -8.02
CA ALA A 196 -11.67 2.46 -7.37
C ALA A 196 -10.40 2.85 -8.15
N ARG A 197 -10.59 3.60 -9.23
CA ARG A 197 -9.53 4.38 -9.85
C ARG A 197 -9.13 5.43 -8.81
N LEU A 198 -8.29 5.06 -7.87
CA LEU A 198 -7.37 5.99 -7.26
C LEU A 198 -6.29 6.29 -8.31
N ARG A 199 -6.71 6.95 -9.40
CA ARG A 199 -5.84 7.75 -10.25
C ARG A 199 -5.46 8.95 -9.39
N PHE A 200 -4.39 8.79 -8.61
CA PHE A 200 -3.75 9.93 -7.98
C PHE A 200 -3.13 10.74 -9.10
N GLY A 201 -3.74 11.90 -9.39
CA GLY A 201 -3.27 12.80 -10.42
C GLY A 201 -1.86 13.28 -10.08
N ARG A 202 -0.89 12.99 -10.94
CA ARG A 202 0.23 13.90 -11.13
C ARG A 202 -0.37 15.21 -11.59
N ARG A 203 -0.43 16.21 -10.72
CA ARG A 203 -0.40 17.59 -11.19
C ARG A 203 1.06 17.89 -11.50
N GLU A 204 1.34 18.09 -12.78
CA GLU A 204 2.53 18.80 -13.22
C GLU A 204 2.59 20.12 -12.47
N VAL A 205 3.67 20.33 -11.72
CA VAL A 205 4.02 21.65 -11.21
C VAL A 205 4.65 22.38 -12.39
N GLU A 206 3.88 23.24 -13.06
CA GLU A 206 4.45 24.23 -13.98
C GLU A 206 5.43 25.13 -13.19
N PRO A 207 6.63 25.40 -13.71
CA PRO A 207 7.52 26.36 -13.08
C PRO A 207 6.94 27.76 -13.24
N ALA A 208 6.87 28.50 -12.14
CA ALA A 208 6.57 29.93 -12.16
C ALA A 208 7.62 30.64 -13.04
N GLY A 209 7.16 31.32 -14.09
CA GLY A 209 8.00 32.12 -14.96
C GLY A 209 8.60 33.34 -14.25
N ASP A 210 9.83 33.65 -14.65
CA ASP A 210 10.58 34.87 -14.32
C ASP A 210 9.89 36.16 -14.81
#